data_AF-A0A4D7JM15-F1
#
_entry.id   AF-A0A4D7JM15-F1
#
_cell.length_a   1.000
_cell.length_b   1.000
_cell.length_c   1.000
_cell.angle_alpha   90.00
_cell.angle_beta   90.00
_cell.angle_gamma   90.00
#
_symmetry.space_group_name_H-M   'P 1'
#
loop_
_entity.id
_entity.type
_entity.pdbx_description
1 polymer ?
#
loop_
_entity_poly.entity_id
_entity_poly.type
_entity_poly.pdbx_seq_one_letter_code
_entity_poly.pdbx_strand_id
1 'polypeptide(L)'
;MKNLFFIILTLSVSFNILSQHTGFENYPDTINKKRLNTTIGIEVGSYLAGISFLQYVWYKDHKRVPFHFYDDSKGYLQMDKFGHAYGAYRYSYSAYYGLRMAGVSKKKALIYGGPVGLIFQTPIEVFDGMYEGWGFSWYDMIANTLGSALFVVQEAAFDDQIFLMKFSYSPVSTLLIILLWVKIIFNVFSWTIMDIHIGYPVIFTN
;
A
#
# COMPACT_ATOMS: atom_id res chain seq x y z
N MET A 1 -2.27 -27.16 11.35
CA MET A 1 -2.06 -25.70 11.25
C MET A 1 -0.61 -25.28 11.50
N LYS A 2 0.06 -25.70 12.59
CA LYS A 2 1.47 -25.36 12.86
C LYS A 2 2.44 -25.74 11.73
N ASN A 3 2.28 -26.91 11.11
CA ASN A 3 3.15 -27.37 10.02
C ASN A 3 2.93 -26.57 8.72
N LEU A 4 1.70 -26.09 8.47
CA LEU A 4 1.38 -25.26 7.30
C LEU A 4 1.97 -23.85 7.44
N PHE A 5 1.89 -23.28 8.64
CA PHE A 5 2.55 -22.00 8.96
C PHE A 5 4.08 -22.10 8.79
N PHE A 6 4.69 -23.18 9.27
CA PHE A 6 6.12 -23.43 9.06
C PHE A 6 6.45 -23.55 7.57
N ILE A 7 5.70 -24.31 6.78
CA ILE A 7 5.96 -24.45 5.33
C ILE A 7 5.85 -23.10 4.61
N ILE A 8 4.82 -22.29 4.93
CA ILE A 8 4.65 -20.95 4.36
C ILE A 8 5.82 -20.02 4.75
N LEU A 9 6.27 -20.10 6.01
CA LEU A 9 7.42 -19.32 6.50
C LEU A 9 8.73 -19.75 5.81
N THR A 10 8.96 -21.05 5.63
CA THR A 10 10.16 -21.57 4.94
C THR A 10 10.17 -21.21 3.45
N LEU A 11 9.01 -21.23 2.79
CA LEU A 11 8.88 -20.77 1.40
C LEU A 11 9.18 -19.27 1.29
N SER A 12 8.70 -18.46 2.23
CA SER A 12 8.92 -17.00 2.25
C SER A 12 10.40 -16.64 2.44
N VAL A 13 11.15 -17.39 3.26
CA VAL A 13 12.59 -17.17 3.47
C VAL A 13 13.40 -17.58 2.23
N SER A 14 12.95 -18.59 1.48
CA SER A 14 13.66 -19.10 0.30
C SER A 14 13.63 -18.14 -0.90
N PHE A 15 12.61 -17.30 -1.03
CA PHE A 15 12.52 -16.30 -2.12
C PHE A 15 13.46 -15.10 -1.93
N ASN A 16 13.93 -14.82 -0.71
CA ASN A 16 14.79 -13.68 -0.44
C ASN A 16 16.25 -13.90 -0.90
N ILE A 17 16.70 -15.16 -1.00
CA ILE A 17 18.08 -15.50 -1.40
C ILE A 17 18.31 -15.28 -2.91
N LEU A 18 17.23 -15.18 -3.71
CA LEU A 18 17.32 -14.95 -5.16
C LEU A 18 17.05 -13.49 -5.60
N SER A 19 16.75 -12.58 -4.67
CA SER A 19 16.27 -11.22 -4.99
C SER A 19 17.37 -10.16 -4.98
N GLN A 20 18.58 -10.53 -5.39
CA GLN A 20 19.62 -9.57 -5.73
C GLN A 20 20.21 -9.97 -7.08
N HIS A 21 19.60 -9.49 -8.15
CA HIS A 21 20.36 -9.21 -9.34
C HIS A 21 19.90 -7.91 -10.00
N THR A 22 20.92 -7.23 -10.51
CA THR A 22 21.09 -5.90 -11.05
C THR A 22 20.19 -5.60 -12.26
N GLY A 23 20.15 -4.32 -12.66
CA GLY A 23 19.36 -3.75 -13.76
C GLY A 23 19.04 -4.72 -14.90
N PHE A 24 17.77 -4.71 -15.31
CA PHE A 24 17.25 -5.49 -16.43
C PHE A 24 17.79 -4.93 -17.76
N GLU A 25 19.08 -5.07 -18.01
CA GLU A 25 19.71 -4.48 -19.19
C GLU A 25 19.42 -5.26 -20.48
N ASN A 26 18.85 -6.47 -20.41
CA ASN A 26 18.53 -7.27 -21.59
C ASN A 26 17.16 -7.95 -21.50
N TYR A 27 16.17 -7.40 -22.20
CA TYR A 27 14.88 -8.06 -22.43
C TYR A 27 14.92 -8.92 -23.69
N PRO A 28 14.15 -10.03 -23.76
CA PRO A 28 14.08 -10.84 -24.98
C PRO A 28 13.49 -10.05 -26.16
N ASP A 29 14.09 -10.20 -27.35
CA ASP A 29 13.58 -9.59 -28.59
C ASP A 29 12.32 -10.29 -29.15
N THR A 30 12.00 -11.48 -28.64
CA THR A 30 10.82 -12.25 -29.04
C THR A 30 10.01 -12.70 -27.83
N ILE A 31 8.69 -12.87 -28.04
CA ILE A 31 7.77 -13.25 -26.96
C ILE A 31 8.04 -14.69 -26.51
N ASN A 32 8.36 -14.84 -25.23
CA ASN A 32 8.37 -16.14 -24.57
C ASN A 32 6.97 -16.46 -24.04
N LYS A 33 6.21 -17.27 -24.78
CA LYS A 33 4.82 -17.62 -24.45
C LYS A 33 4.66 -18.24 -23.05
N LYS A 34 5.62 -19.07 -22.62
CA LYS A 34 5.58 -19.68 -21.28
C LYS A 34 5.67 -18.60 -20.20
N ARG A 35 6.66 -17.70 -20.31
CA ARG A 35 6.82 -16.57 -19.37
C ARG A 35 5.60 -15.66 -19.40
N LEU A 36 5.10 -15.31 -20.58
CA LEU A 36 3.92 -14.46 -20.73
C LEU A 36 2.70 -15.05 -20.03
N ASN A 37 2.40 -16.33 -20.28
CA ASN A 37 1.27 -17.01 -19.66
C ASN A 37 1.46 -17.14 -18.14
N THR A 38 2.69 -17.35 -17.67
CA THR A 38 2.99 -17.38 -16.23
C THR A 38 2.80 -16.01 -15.58
N THR A 39 3.28 -14.92 -16.20
CA THR A 39 3.07 -13.54 -15.71
C THR A 39 1.58 -13.23 -15.61
N ILE A 40 0.83 -13.45 -16.68
CA ILE A 40 -0.63 -13.21 -16.71
C ILE A 40 -1.34 -14.08 -15.67
N GLY A 41 -0.96 -15.37 -15.57
CA GLY A 41 -1.56 -16.29 -14.60
C GLY A 41 -1.32 -15.87 -13.16
N ILE A 42 -0.12 -15.36 -12.83
CA ILE A 42 0.19 -14.82 -11.51
C ILE A 42 -0.65 -13.56 -11.26
N GLU A 43 -0.69 -12.61 -12.19
CA GLU A 43 -1.47 -11.37 -12.02
C GLU A 43 -2.96 -11.67 -11.79
N VAL A 44 -3.58 -12.47 -12.66
CA VAL A 44 -4.99 -12.85 -12.52
C VAL A 44 -5.22 -13.64 -11.23
N GLY A 45 -4.34 -14.58 -10.90
CA GLY A 45 -4.43 -15.36 -9.66
C GLY A 45 -4.35 -14.48 -8.42
N SER A 46 -3.40 -13.55 -8.37
CA SER A 46 -3.24 -12.59 -7.28
C SER A 46 -4.43 -11.65 -7.16
N TYR A 47 -4.99 -11.17 -8.28
CA TYR A 47 -6.17 -10.31 -8.27
C TYR A 47 -7.39 -11.02 -7.69
N LEU A 48 -7.69 -12.23 -8.19
CA LEU A 48 -8.81 -13.03 -7.69
C LEU A 48 -8.63 -13.42 -6.22
N ALA A 49 -7.41 -13.78 -5.82
CA ALA A 49 -7.08 -14.07 -4.43
C ALA A 49 -7.27 -12.83 -3.55
N GLY A 50 -6.84 -11.65 -4.01
CA GLY A 50 -7.01 -10.39 -3.30
C GLY A 50 -8.48 -10.03 -3.07
N ILE A 51 -9.30 -10.06 -4.12
CA ILE A 51 -10.75 -9.79 -4.00
C ILE A 51 -11.42 -10.82 -3.08
N SER A 52 -11.07 -12.10 -3.22
CA SER A 52 -11.60 -13.15 -2.34
C SER A 52 -11.20 -12.91 -0.88
N PHE A 53 -9.96 -12.49 -0.64
CA PHE A 53 -9.47 -12.14 0.68
C PHE A 53 -10.25 -10.98 1.28
N LEU A 54 -10.51 -9.91 0.51
CA LEU A 54 -11.34 -8.80 0.97
C LEU A 54 -12.72 -9.29 1.41
N GLN A 55 -13.42 -10.02 0.54
CA GLN A 55 -14.78 -10.49 0.80
C GLN A 55 -14.89 -11.47 1.98
N TYR A 56 -13.99 -12.45 2.07
CA TYR A 56 -14.14 -13.59 2.98
C TYR A 56 -13.31 -13.49 4.25
N VAL A 57 -12.30 -12.61 4.27
CA VAL A 57 -11.40 -12.45 5.42
C VAL A 57 -11.48 -11.05 5.98
N TRP A 58 -11.26 -10.01 5.15
CA TRP A 58 -11.18 -8.64 5.65
C TRP A 58 -12.53 -8.10 6.14
N TYR A 59 -13.58 -8.20 5.31
CA TYR A 59 -14.92 -7.67 5.64
C TYR A 59 -15.87 -8.73 6.19
N LYS A 60 -15.40 -9.93 6.53
CA LYS A 60 -16.28 -11.06 6.87
C LYS A 60 -17.24 -10.76 8.04
N ASP A 61 -16.79 -9.98 9.02
CA ASP A 61 -17.52 -9.67 10.25
C ASP A 61 -18.09 -8.24 10.27
N HIS A 62 -18.10 -7.56 9.13
CA HIS A 62 -18.67 -6.21 8.96
C HIS A 62 -19.98 -6.28 8.20
N LYS A 63 -21.00 -5.53 8.62
CA LYS A 63 -22.27 -5.46 7.88
C LYS A 63 -22.10 -4.66 6.59
N ARG A 64 -22.77 -5.11 5.53
CA ARG A 64 -22.90 -4.30 4.32
C ARG A 64 -23.86 -3.15 4.55
N VAL A 65 -23.51 -1.99 4.01
CA VAL A 65 -24.30 -0.75 4.04
C VAL A 65 -24.48 -0.20 2.62
N PRO A 66 -25.44 0.69 2.38
CA PRO A 66 -25.49 1.42 1.11
C PRO A 66 -24.16 2.11 0.82
N PHE A 67 -23.78 2.15 -0.46
CA PHE A 67 -22.51 2.74 -0.86
C PHE A 67 -22.38 4.17 -0.35
N HIS A 68 -21.24 4.50 0.26
CA HIS A 68 -20.99 5.82 0.82
C HIS A 68 -19.53 6.24 0.71
N PHE A 69 -19.33 7.55 0.73
CA PHE A 69 -18.02 8.19 0.66
C PHE A 69 -17.52 8.53 2.05
N TYR A 70 -16.19 8.57 2.20
CA TYR A 70 -15.52 8.96 3.43
C TYR A 70 -14.39 9.95 3.10
N ASP A 71 -14.34 11.06 3.84
CA ASP A 71 -13.21 12.00 3.77
C ASP A 71 -12.22 11.66 4.87
N ASP A 72 -11.18 10.96 4.47
CA ASP A 72 -10.11 10.53 5.34
C ASP A 72 -8.82 11.33 5.10
N SER A 73 -8.90 12.49 4.43
CA SER A 73 -7.74 13.29 3.99
C SER A 73 -6.74 13.65 5.08
N LYS A 74 -7.12 13.59 6.36
CA LYS A 74 -6.25 13.84 7.54
C LYS A 74 -6.01 12.59 8.39
N GLY A 75 -6.52 11.44 7.97
CA GLY A 75 -6.42 10.15 8.64
C GLY A 75 -4.99 9.62 8.68
N TYR A 76 -4.67 8.91 9.76
CA TYR A 76 -3.47 8.08 9.93
C TYR A 76 -2.13 8.74 9.60
N LEU A 77 -1.99 10.07 9.83
CA LEU A 77 -0.78 10.83 9.48
C LEU A 77 -0.35 10.62 8.01
N GLN A 78 -1.32 10.45 7.10
CA GLN A 78 -1.10 10.14 5.68
C GLN A 78 -0.47 8.77 5.39
N MET A 79 -0.22 7.94 6.40
CA MET A 79 0.40 6.61 6.22
C MET A 79 -0.41 5.76 5.23
N ASP A 80 -1.73 5.86 5.30
CA ASP A 80 -2.65 5.12 4.44
C ASP A 80 -2.45 5.48 2.95
N LYS A 81 -2.42 6.78 2.63
CA LYS A 81 -2.19 7.32 1.28
C LYS A 81 -0.82 6.91 0.76
N PHE A 82 0.19 6.90 1.63
CA PHE A 82 1.51 6.38 1.26
C PHE A 82 1.47 4.87 0.97
N GLY A 83 0.68 4.10 1.72
CA GLY A 83 0.39 2.70 1.47
C GLY A 83 -0.25 2.47 0.10
N HIS A 84 -1.31 3.23 -0.20
CA HIS A 84 -2.00 3.23 -1.50
C HIS A 84 -1.07 3.55 -2.67
N ALA A 85 -0.34 4.67 -2.58
CA ALA A 85 0.61 5.06 -3.61
C ALA A 85 1.74 4.02 -3.78
N TYR A 86 2.29 3.50 -2.67
CA TYR A 86 3.33 2.47 -2.69
C TYR A 86 2.84 1.18 -3.34
N GLY A 87 1.66 0.70 -2.93
CA GLY A 87 1.03 -0.50 -3.48
C GLY A 87 0.80 -0.36 -4.98
N ALA A 88 0.13 0.72 -5.40
CA ALA A 88 -0.13 0.99 -6.80
C ALA A 88 1.17 1.10 -7.64
N TYR A 89 2.19 1.80 -7.13
CA TYR A 89 3.51 1.85 -7.76
C TYR A 89 4.11 0.45 -7.95
N ARG A 90 4.09 -0.39 -6.90
CA ARG A 90 4.72 -1.72 -6.94
C ARG A 90 3.97 -2.76 -7.75
N TYR A 91 2.66 -2.73 -7.78
CA TYR A 91 1.87 -3.57 -8.68
C TYR A 91 2.14 -3.23 -10.14
N SER A 92 2.16 -1.93 -10.46
CA SER A 92 2.46 -1.45 -11.82
C SER A 92 3.88 -1.81 -12.26
N TYR A 93 4.85 -1.61 -11.37
CA TYR A 93 6.25 -2.02 -11.54
C TYR A 93 6.35 -3.51 -11.85
N SER A 94 5.75 -4.35 -11.01
CA SER A 94 5.88 -5.81 -11.12
C SER A 94 5.25 -6.33 -12.41
N ALA A 95 4.06 -5.82 -12.76
CA ALA A 95 3.37 -6.19 -13.99
C ALA A 95 4.16 -5.78 -15.24
N TYR A 96 4.62 -4.53 -15.28
CA TYR A 96 5.43 -4.04 -16.39
C TYR A 96 6.69 -4.89 -16.60
N TYR A 97 7.51 -5.08 -15.57
CA TYR A 97 8.76 -5.83 -15.71
C TYR A 97 8.49 -7.31 -15.99
N GLY A 98 7.43 -7.89 -15.43
CA GLY A 98 6.99 -9.24 -15.76
C GLY A 98 6.66 -9.40 -17.25
N LEU A 99 5.98 -8.42 -17.84
CA LEU A 99 5.69 -8.38 -19.29
C LEU A 99 6.98 -8.17 -20.12
N ARG A 100 7.85 -7.24 -19.71
CA ARG A 100 9.14 -7.00 -20.38
C ARG A 100 10.02 -8.26 -20.39
N MET A 101 10.09 -8.98 -19.26
CA MET A 101 10.83 -10.24 -19.13
C MET A 101 10.25 -11.39 -19.97
N ALA A 102 8.98 -11.28 -20.36
CA ALA A 102 8.31 -12.18 -21.29
C ALA A 102 8.51 -11.80 -22.77
N GLY A 103 9.25 -10.73 -23.07
CA GLY A 103 9.50 -10.25 -24.43
C GLY A 103 8.39 -9.34 -24.98
N VAL A 104 7.52 -8.80 -24.12
CA VAL A 104 6.53 -7.80 -24.52
C VAL A 104 7.25 -6.46 -24.71
N SER A 105 6.95 -5.78 -25.83
CA SER A 105 7.57 -4.48 -26.13
C SER A 105 7.25 -3.43 -25.07
N LYS A 106 8.16 -2.48 -24.83
CA LYS A 106 8.02 -1.38 -23.85
C LYS A 106 6.63 -0.74 -23.88
N LYS A 107 6.19 -0.30 -25.05
CA LYS A 107 4.90 0.38 -25.23
C LYS A 107 3.72 -0.49 -24.77
N LYS A 108 3.70 -1.78 -25.13
CA LYS A 108 2.65 -2.71 -24.71
C LYS A 108 2.73 -2.99 -23.22
N ALA A 109 3.94 -3.21 -22.70
CA ALA A 109 4.14 -3.43 -21.26
C ALA A 109 3.69 -2.23 -20.43
N LEU A 110 3.92 -0.99 -20.87
CA LEU A 110 3.43 0.22 -20.19
C LEU A 110 1.90 0.30 -20.21
N ILE A 111 1.28 0.04 -21.36
CA ILE A 111 -0.18 0.10 -21.51
C ILE A 111 -0.89 -0.96 -20.67
N TYR A 112 -0.34 -2.19 -20.62
CA TYR A 112 -0.98 -3.29 -19.91
C TYR A 112 -0.55 -3.39 -18.44
N GLY A 113 0.73 -3.16 -18.14
CA GLY A 113 1.27 -3.26 -16.78
C GLY A 113 1.12 -1.98 -15.95
N GLY A 114 1.20 -0.80 -16.59
CA GLY A 114 1.11 0.49 -15.90
C GLY A 114 -0.18 0.71 -15.11
N PRO A 115 -1.37 0.39 -15.66
CA PRO A 115 -2.64 0.52 -14.95
C PRO A 115 -2.89 -0.55 -13.87
N VAL A 116 -2.06 -1.60 -13.76
CA VAL A 116 -2.33 -2.73 -12.85
C VAL A 116 -2.42 -2.29 -11.39
N GLY A 117 -1.64 -1.29 -10.98
CA GLY A 117 -1.75 -0.76 -9.61
C GLY A 117 -3.11 -0.17 -9.29
N LEU A 118 -3.65 0.65 -10.20
CA LEU A 118 -5.01 1.16 -10.09
C LEU A 118 -6.06 0.05 -10.07
N ILE A 119 -5.94 -0.92 -10.99
CA ILE A 119 -6.87 -2.05 -11.09
C ILE A 119 -6.89 -2.87 -9.78
N PHE A 120 -5.73 -3.09 -9.16
CA PHE A 120 -5.62 -3.87 -7.93
C PHE A 120 -6.12 -3.12 -6.69
N GLN A 121 -5.94 -1.80 -6.64
CA GLN A 121 -6.31 -1.00 -5.47
C GLN A 121 -7.77 -0.54 -5.49
N THR A 122 -8.35 -0.24 -6.66
CA THR A 122 -9.74 0.25 -6.78
C THR A 122 -10.78 -0.64 -6.08
N PRO A 123 -10.69 -2.00 -6.12
CA PRO A 123 -11.61 -2.84 -5.38
C PRO A 123 -11.59 -2.63 -3.86
N ILE A 124 -10.47 -2.20 -3.28
CA ILE A 124 -10.38 -1.90 -1.84
C ILE A 124 -11.34 -0.76 -1.52
N GLU A 125 -11.21 0.38 -2.21
CA GLU A 125 -12.08 1.55 -2.02
C GLU A 125 -13.56 1.24 -2.27
N VAL A 126 -13.84 0.44 -3.30
CA VAL A 126 -15.21 0.02 -3.61
C VAL A 126 -15.78 -0.81 -2.46
N PHE A 127 -15.01 -1.73 -1.90
CA PHE A 127 -15.45 -2.51 -0.75
C PHE A 127 -15.56 -1.62 0.50
N ASP A 128 -14.64 -0.70 0.75
CA ASP A 128 -14.74 0.24 1.87
C ASP A 128 -16.04 1.03 1.81
N GLY A 129 -16.44 1.50 0.62
CA GLY A 129 -17.74 2.16 0.43
C GLY A 129 -18.96 1.29 0.74
N MET A 130 -18.84 -0.04 0.73
CA MET A 130 -19.94 -0.99 0.88
C MET A 130 -20.08 -1.59 2.28
N TYR A 131 -19.17 -1.31 3.22
CA TYR A 131 -19.15 -1.94 4.54
C TYR A 131 -19.12 -0.92 5.69
N GLU A 132 -19.78 -1.24 6.80
CA GLU A 132 -19.81 -0.37 7.98
C GLU A 132 -18.40 -0.17 8.58
N GLY A 133 -18.13 1.04 9.09
CA GLY A 133 -16.84 1.39 9.69
C GLY A 133 -15.75 1.81 8.69
N TRP A 134 -16.01 1.64 7.39
CA TRP A 134 -15.14 2.03 6.28
C TRP A 134 -15.91 2.95 5.34
N GLY A 135 -15.28 3.52 4.31
CA GLY A 135 -15.98 4.25 3.26
C GLY A 135 -15.07 4.57 2.08
N PHE A 136 -15.65 4.77 0.89
CA PHE A 136 -14.85 5.02 -0.32
C PHE A 136 -14.13 6.36 -0.21
N SER A 137 -12.80 6.35 -0.32
CA SER A 137 -11.99 7.56 -0.27
C SER A 137 -11.52 8.01 -1.65
N TRP A 138 -11.87 9.25 -2.02
CA TRP A 138 -11.28 9.88 -3.19
C TRP A 138 -9.80 10.19 -3.01
N TYR A 139 -9.34 10.40 -1.78
CA TYR A 139 -7.93 10.69 -1.52
C TYR A 139 -7.07 9.45 -1.70
N ASP A 140 -7.58 8.28 -1.34
CA ASP A 140 -6.89 7.01 -1.60
C ASP A 140 -6.91 6.65 -3.08
N MET A 141 -8.02 6.90 -3.79
CA MET A 141 -8.04 6.82 -5.26
C MET A 141 -7.02 7.75 -5.94
N ILE A 142 -6.84 8.97 -5.43
CA ILE A 142 -5.80 9.88 -5.93
C ILE A 142 -4.42 9.32 -5.62
N ALA A 143 -4.18 8.83 -4.40
CA ALA A 143 -2.90 8.24 -4.01
C ALA A 143 -2.55 7.01 -4.87
N ASN A 144 -3.50 6.13 -5.10
CA ASN A 144 -3.41 4.99 -6.02
C ASN A 144 -3.02 5.45 -7.43
N THR A 145 -3.71 6.49 -7.94
CA THR A 145 -3.44 7.06 -9.26
C THR A 145 -2.03 7.62 -9.34
N LEU A 146 -1.59 8.39 -8.34
CA LEU A 146 -0.27 8.99 -8.30
C LEU A 146 0.83 7.93 -8.21
N GLY A 147 0.62 6.85 -7.45
CA GLY A 147 1.55 5.73 -7.37
C GLY A 147 1.77 5.04 -8.72
N SER A 148 0.70 4.66 -9.41
CA SER A 148 0.78 4.09 -10.77
C SER A 148 1.36 5.09 -11.78
N ALA A 149 0.95 6.35 -11.73
CA ALA A 149 1.45 7.38 -12.64
C ALA A 149 2.94 7.63 -12.43
N LEU A 150 3.43 7.67 -11.19
CA LEU A 150 4.84 7.83 -10.87
C LEU A 150 5.69 6.74 -11.52
N PHE A 151 5.22 5.49 -11.50
CA PHE A 151 5.89 4.40 -12.20
C PHE A 151 5.90 4.61 -13.73
N VAL A 152 4.73 4.83 -14.31
CA VAL A 152 4.54 4.92 -15.77
C VAL A 152 5.32 6.09 -16.37
N VAL A 153 5.25 7.27 -15.74
CA VAL A 153 5.90 8.49 -16.24
C VAL A 153 7.41 8.33 -16.25
N GLN A 154 7.99 7.80 -15.17
CA GLN A 154 9.45 7.59 -15.10
C GLN A 154 9.92 6.60 -16.16
N GLU A 155 9.22 5.47 -16.29
CA GLU A 155 9.60 4.44 -17.25
C GLU A 155 9.45 4.93 -18.70
N ALA A 156 8.39 5.67 -18.98
CA ALA A 156 8.14 6.24 -20.30
C ALA A 156 9.21 7.27 -20.68
N ALA A 157 9.59 8.15 -19.75
CA ALA A 157 10.48 9.27 -20.00
C ALA A 157 11.97 8.90 -19.93
N PHE A 158 12.36 7.99 -19.05
CA PHE A 158 13.77 7.73 -18.72
C PHE A 158 14.24 6.30 -18.97
N ASP A 159 13.34 5.38 -19.35
CA ASP A 159 13.65 3.95 -19.42
C ASP A 159 14.19 3.38 -18.10
N ASP A 160 13.93 4.08 -16.99
CA ASP A 160 14.41 3.74 -15.66
C ASP A 160 13.52 4.37 -14.57
N GLN A 161 13.60 3.82 -13.36
CA GLN A 161 12.92 4.32 -12.16
C GLN A 161 13.91 5.09 -11.28
N ILE A 162 14.09 6.37 -11.57
CA ILE A 162 14.98 7.28 -10.84
C ILE A 162 14.57 7.36 -9.35
N PHE A 163 13.27 7.44 -9.10
CA PHE A 163 12.67 7.44 -7.77
C PHE A 163 11.98 6.09 -7.52
N LEU A 164 12.63 5.28 -6.68
CA LEU A 164 12.08 4.02 -6.20
C LEU A 164 11.33 4.22 -4.88
N MET A 165 10.03 3.93 -4.87
CA MET A 165 9.30 3.81 -3.61
C MET A 165 9.79 2.55 -2.87
N LYS A 166 10.34 2.74 -1.68
CA LYS A 166 10.88 1.70 -0.80
C LYS A 166 10.24 1.82 0.57
N PHE A 167 9.92 0.69 1.17
CA PHE A 167 9.53 0.62 2.58
C PHE A 167 10.75 0.21 3.41
N SER A 168 11.04 0.96 4.47
CA SER A 168 12.13 0.66 5.40
C SER A 168 11.63 0.80 6.83
N TYR A 169 12.01 -0.15 7.68
CA TYR A 169 11.71 -0.12 9.11
C TYR A 169 13.02 -0.03 9.89
N SER A 170 13.08 0.93 10.82
CA SER A 170 14.18 1.02 11.78
C SER A 170 13.64 0.68 13.17
N PRO A 171 14.10 -0.42 13.79
CA PRO A 171 13.69 -0.74 15.14
C PRO A 171 14.16 0.37 16.08
N VAL A 172 13.21 0.98 16.78
CA VAL A 172 13.52 1.94 17.84
C VAL A 172 13.79 1.14 19.11
N SER A 173 14.91 1.43 19.80
CA SER A 173 15.20 0.77 21.06
C SER A 173 14.10 1.07 22.08
N THR A 174 13.76 0.09 22.91
CA THR A 174 12.76 0.25 23.99
C THR A 174 13.10 1.45 24.89
N LEU A 175 14.39 1.76 25.03
CA LEU A 175 14.89 2.94 25.75
C LEU A 175 14.44 4.26 25.10
N LEU A 176 14.48 4.37 23.76
CA LEU A 176 14.04 5.58 23.06
C LEU A 176 12.53 5.79 23.19
N ILE A 177 11.76 4.70 23.19
CA ILE A 177 10.31 4.73 23.41
C ILE A 177 10.02 5.21 24.83
N ILE A 178 10.68 4.63 25.85
CA ILE A 178 10.54 5.08 27.25
C ILE A 178 10.94 6.55 27.39
N LEU A 179 12.03 7.00 26.77
CA LEU A 179 12.46 8.40 26.81
C LEU A 179 11.47 9.34 26.13
N LEU A 180 10.84 8.92 25.02
CA LEU A 180 9.77 9.68 24.35
C LEU A 180 8.51 9.77 25.22
N TRP A 181 8.10 8.67 25.86
CA TRP A 181 7.00 8.64 26.81
C TRP A 181 7.28 9.51 28.05
N VAL A 182 8.48 9.42 28.61
CA VAL A 182 8.95 10.28 29.70
C VAL A 182 8.89 11.74 29.29
N LYS A 183 9.38 12.10 28.10
CA LYS A 183 9.35 13.49 27.60
C LYS A 183 7.93 14.01 27.36
N ILE A 184 7.00 13.17 26.90
CA ILE A 184 5.58 13.49 26.76
C ILE A 184 4.94 13.69 28.13
N ILE A 185 5.18 12.79 29.09
CA ILE A 185 4.67 12.89 30.46
C ILE A 185 5.20 14.17 31.13
N PHE A 186 6.50 14.44 31.08
CA PHE A 186 7.08 15.65 31.67
C PHE A 186 6.62 16.94 30.99
N ASN A 187 6.38 16.95 29.67
CA ASN A 187 5.75 18.09 29.01
C ASN A 187 4.29 18.25 29.44
N VAL A 188 3.50 17.18 29.51
CA VAL A 188 2.09 17.23 29.97
C VAL A 188 2.00 17.70 31.44
N PHE A 189 2.93 17.29 32.30
CA PHE A 189 3.03 17.75 33.70
C PHE A 189 3.52 19.21 33.82
N SER A 190 4.37 19.68 32.90
CA SER A 190 4.79 21.09 32.85
C SER A 190 3.63 22.05 32.54
N TRP A 191 2.63 21.60 31.76
CA TRP A 191 1.44 22.41 31.46
C TRP A 191 0.38 22.36 32.57
N THR A 192 0.39 21.32 33.43
CA THR A 192 -0.59 21.19 34.53
C THR A 192 -0.18 21.89 35.82
N ILE A 193 1.08 22.33 35.98
CA ILE A 193 1.55 23.07 37.16
C ILE A 193 1.42 24.60 37.01
N MET A 194 1.02 25.11 35.83
CA MET A 194 0.90 26.56 35.59
C MET A 194 -0.53 27.14 35.68
N ASP A 195 -1.55 26.33 36.02
CA ASP A 195 -2.94 26.79 36.18
C ASP A 195 -3.49 26.54 37.60
N ILE A 196 -2.86 27.16 38.60
CA ILE A 196 -3.46 27.31 39.95
C ILE A 196 -3.70 28.79 40.24
N HIS A 197 -4.99 29.14 40.23
CA HIS A 197 -5.65 30.38 40.70
C HIS A 197 -5.47 31.60 39.79
N ILE A 198 -6.54 32.18 39.24
CA ILE A 198 -7.55 33.01 39.95
C ILE A 198 -8.93 32.84 39.28
N GLY A 199 -9.96 32.57 40.08
CA GLY A 199 -11.33 32.37 39.60
C GLY A 199 -12.14 33.65 39.43
N TYR A 200 -13.21 33.57 38.62
CA TYR A 200 -14.49 34.29 38.79
C TYR A 200 -15.61 33.49 38.09
N PRO A 201 -16.87 33.51 38.60
CA PRO A 201 -17.96 32.69 38.10
C PRO A 201 -18.82 33.43 37.06
N VAL A 202 -19.29 32.73 36.02
CA VAL A 202 -20.39 33.18 35.14
C VAL A 202 -21.23 31.94 34.80
N ILE A 203 -22.29 31.66 35.58
CA ILE A 203 -23.71 31.94 35.30
C ILE A 203 -24.21 31.25 34.01
N PHE A 204 -24.98 30.18 34.20
CA PHE A 204 -25.88 29.60 33.21
C PHE A 204 -27.13 30.48 33.05
N THR A 205 -27.51 30.78 31.81
CA THR A 205 -28.92 31.02 31.45
C THR A 205 -29.18 30.55 30.01
N ASN A 206 -30.16 29.63 29.90
CA ASN A 206 -31.00 29.17 28.79
C ASN A 206 -30.41 28.99 27.38
#